data_AF-A0A4Y2AWE0-F1
#
_entry.id   AF-A0A4Y2AWE0-F1
#
_cell.length_a   1.000
_cell.length_b   1.000
_cell.length_c   1.000
_cell.angle_alpha   90.00
_cell.angle_beta   90.00
_cell.angle_gamma   90.00
#
_symmetry.space_group_name_H-M   'P 1'
#
loop_
_entity.id
_entity.type
_entity.pdbx_description
1 polymer ?
#
loop_
_entity_poly.entity_id
_entity_poly.type
_entity_poly.pdbx_seq_one_letter_code
_entity_poly.pdbx_strand_id
1 'polypeptide(L)'
;MKVKLAAQLFSSSVADAIDYCHNKLKLQDFIGREATVEFLRLINTLFDVLNSRSIRQHGYKKAVSKQNADLYLKFMHKAKAYILSFKESRSGLPILESRRKTGFLGFLICIKSFEAIVKKMISSECPDLIYFPLYKVSQDHVELLFSAVQFHGGSNDNPNARQFRSAYRKLLVNAEIKCTASRNCIPLTDVKILTVSSSV
;
A
#
# COMPACT_ATOMS: atom_id res chain seq x y z
N MET A 1 15.05 3.31 0.31
CA MET A 1 14.07 4.38 -0.05
C MET A 1 13.19 4.67 1.17
N LYS A 2 12.90 5.93 1.50
CA LYS A 2 12.10 6.29 2.70
C LYS A 2 10.64 6.59 2.33
N VAL A 3 9.80 5.56 2.20
CA VAL A 3 8.36 5.70 1.91
C VAL A 3 7.63 6.57 2.94
N LYS A 4 8.08 6.53 4.21
CA LYS A 4 7.54 7.35 5.30
C LYS A 4 7.47 8.85 4.97
N LEU A 5 8.50 9.40 4.32
CA LEU A 5 8.54 10.83 3.99
C LEU A 5 7.48 11.18 2.94
N ALA A 6 7.34 10.36 1.91
CA ALA A 6 6.32 10.55 0.88
C ALA A 6 4.90 10.41 1.47
N ALA A 7 4.66 9.41 2.31
CA ALA A 7 3.36 9.21 2.97
C ALA A 7 2.99 10.38 3.90
N GLN A 8 3.97 10.99 4.58
CA GLN A 8 3.75 12.18 5.41
C GLN A 8 3.42 13.41 4.56
N LEU A 9 4.13 13.60 3.45
CA LEU A 9 3.91 14.72 2.53
C LEU A 9 2.52 14.66 1.88
N PHE A 10 2.12 13.50 1.35
CA PHE A 10 0.83 13.30 0.70
C PHE A 10 -0.23 12.82 1.70
N SER A 11 -0.38 13.53 2.83
CA SER A 11 -1.32 13.16 3.89
C SER A 11 -2.53 14.09 3.95
N SER A 12 -3.66 13.58 4.47
CA SER A 12 -4.84 14.41 4.71
C SER A 12 -4.56 15.54 5.71
N SER A 13 -3.70 15.33 6.72
CA SER A 13 -3.32 16.39 7.67
C SER A 13 -2.60 17.56 7.00
N VAL A 14 -1.80 17.32 5.96
CA VAL A 14 -1.17 18.41 5.19
C VAL A 14 -2.24 19.18 4.41
N ALA A 15 -3.20 18.47 3.80
CA ALA A 15 -4.32 19.10 3.12
C ALA A 15 -5.19 19.95 4.08
N ASP A 16 -5.44 19.44 5.29
CA ASP A 16 -6.20 20.14 6.32
C ASP A 16 -5.45 21.37 6.85
N ALA A 17 -4.14 21.30 7.00
CA ALA A 17 -3.31 22.44 7.37
C ALA A 17 -3.35 23.54 6.29
N ILE A 18 -3.28 23.16 5.00
CA ILE A 18 -3.42 24.09 3.87
C ILE A 18 -4.80 24.78 3.90
N ASP A 19 -5.87 24.00 4.05
CA ASP A 19 -7.22 24.56 4.16
C ASP A 19 -7.36 25.46 5.41
N TYR A 20 -6.71 25.12 6.53
CA TYR A 20 -6.72 25.94 7.74
C TYR A 20 -6.02 27.29 7.53
N CYS A 21 -4.84 27.30 6.90
CA CYS A 21 -4.11 28.52 6.57
C CYS A 21 -4.95 29.47 5.70
N HIS A 22 -5.66 28.94 4.71
CA HIS A 22 -6.55 29.75 3.88
C HIS A 22 -7.81 30.19 4.64
N ASN A 23 -8.55 29.23 5.22
CA ASN A 23 -9.90 29.48 5.73
C ASN A 23 -9.91 30.22 7.07
N LYS A 24 -8.96 29.92 7.96
CA LYS A 24 -8.90 30.47 9.34
C LYS A 24 -7.87 31.57 9.48
N LEU A 25 -6.65 31.36 8.99
CA LEU A 25 -5.58 32.36 9.12
C LEU A 25 -5.63 33.44 8.02
N LYS A 26 -6.44 33.24 6.97
CA LYS A 26 -6.63 34.18 5.85
C LYS A 26 -5.32 34.56 5.14
N LEU A 27 -4.36 33.64 5.08
CA LEU A 27 -3.06 33.85 4.44
C LEU A 27 -3.21 33.88 2.91
N GLN A 28 -2.68 34.94 2.29
CA GLN A 28 -2.76 35.16 0.84
C GLN A 28 -2.01 34.10 0.03
N ASP A 29 -0.91 33.56 0.57
CA ASP A 29 -0.09 32.53 -0.07
C ASP A 29 -0.84 31.24 -0.40
N PHE A 30 -2.01 31.04 0.23
CA PHE A 30 -2.84 29.85 0.05
C PHE A 30 -4.08 30.12 -0.84
N ILE A 31 -4.14 31.22 -1.58
CA ILE A 31 -5.17 31.40 -2.61
C ILE A 31 -4.94 30.40 -3.75
N GLY A 32 -6.02 29.77 -4.24
CA GLY A 32 -5.93 28.76 -5.31
C GLY A 32 -5.47 27.37 -4.84
N ARG A 33 -5.48 27.11 -3.53
CA ARG A 33 -5.10 25.81 -2.91
C ARG A 33 -5.92 24.59 -3.37
N GLU A 34 -7.05 24.78 -4.04
CA GLU A 34 -8.14 23.81 -4.15
C GLU A 34 -7.65 22.53 -4.82
N ALA A 35 -6.94 22.71 -5.95
CA ALA A 35 -6.39 21.61 -6.72
C ALA A 35 -5.32 20.83 -5.94
N THR A 36 -4.46 21.52 -5.18
CA THR A 36 -3.43 20.89 -4.36
C THR A 36 -4.04 20.08 -3.22
N VAL A 37 -5.02 20.66 -2.53
CA VAL A 37 -5.75 20.00 -1.44
C VAL A 37 -6.50 18.77 -1.95
N GLU A 38 -7.19 18.87 -3.09
CA GLU A 38 -7.87 17.73 -3.70
C GLU A 38 -6.88 16.62 -4.08
N PHE A 39 -5.76 16.98 -4.70
CA PHE A 39 -4.71 16.03 -5.05
C PHE A 39 -4.16 15.29 -3.82
N LEU A 40 -3.82 16.03 -2.76
CA LEU A 40 -3.30 15.46 -1.51
C LEU A 40 -4.30 14.46 -0.91
N ARG A 41 -5.57 14.84 -0.80
CA ARG A 41 -6.62 13.97 -0.26
C ARG A 41 -6.83 12.74 -1.13
N LEU A 42 -6.80 12.89 -2.45
CA LEU A 42 -6.97 11.79 -3.41
C LEU A 42 -5.82 10.78 -3.31
N ILE A 43 -4.57 11.24 -3.30
CA ILE A 43 -3.40 10.36 -3.18
C ILE A 43 -3.34 9.70 -1.80
N ASN A 44 -3.61 10.44 -0.71
CA ASN A 44 -3.71 9.87 0.64
C ASN A 44 -4.72 8.72 0.66
N THR A 45 -5.92 8.96 0.10
CA THR A 45 -7.00 7.98 0.13
C THR A 45 -6.68 6.76 -0.74
N LEU A 46 -6.10 6.95 -1.93
CA LEU A 46 -5.60 5.84 -2.76
C LEU A 46 -4.58 4.99 -1.99
N PHE A 47 -3.62 5.64 -1.33
CA PHE A 47 -2.61 4.95 -0.53
C PHE A 47 -3.24 4.18 0.64
N ASP A 48 -4.19 4.78 1.35
CA ASP A 48 -4.89 4.14 2.46
C ASP A 48 -5.66 2.88 2.02
N VAL A 49 -6.35 2.91 0.87
CA VAL A 49 -7.05 1.73 0.35
C VAL A 49 -6.07 0.63 -0.06
N LEU A 50 -5.05 0.98 -0.84
CA LEU A 50 -4.06 0.04 -1.36
C LEU A 50 -3.14 -0.52 -0.27
N ASN A 51 -3.12 0.11 0.91
CA ASN A 51 -2.39 -0.35 2.09
C ASN A 51 -3.31 -0.79 3.25
N SER A 52 -4.56 -1.13 2.94
CA SER A 52 -5.53 -1.58 3.95
C SER A 52 -5.14 -2.91 4.58
N ARG A 53 -5.28 -3.02 5.91
CA ARG A 53 -4.74 -4.16 6.70
C ARG A 53 -5.77 -5.05 7.35
N SER A 54 -6.89 -4.49 7.82
CA SER A 54 -7.91 -5.26 8.52
C SER A 54 -9.26 -4.56 8.56
N ILE A 55 -10.30 -5.29 8.96
CA ILE A 55 -11.67 -4.78 9.15
C ILE A 55 -11.83 -3.84 10.35
N ARG A 56 -10.86 -3.81 11.27
CA ARG A 56 -10.92 -2.98 12.49
C ARG A 56 -10.46 -1.55 12.28
N GLN A 57 -9.82 -1.27 11.14
CA GLN A 57 -9.37 0.07 10.78
C GLN A 57 -10.56 0.97 10.41
N HIS A 58 -10.34 2.28 10.42
CA HIS A 58 -11.35 3.29 10.12
C HIS A 58 -11.21 3.86 8.70
N GLY A 59 -12.33 4.30 8.13
CA GLY A 59 -12.37 4.93 6.81
C GLY A 59 -11.79 4.05 5.70
N TYR A 60 -10.96 4.66 4.85
CA TYR A 60 -10.33 3.98 3.70
C TYR A 60 -9.15 3.07 4.07
N LYS A 61 -8.70 3.07 5.33
CA LYS A 61 -7.68 2.12 5.84
C LYS A 61 -8.27 0.74 6.16
N LYS A 62 -9.60 0.64 6.19
CA LYS A 62 -10.33 -0.61 6.39
C LYS A 62 -10.18 -1.52 5.18
N ALA A 63 -10.05 -2.82 5.43
CA ALA A 63 -10.06 -3.80 4.36
C ALA A 63 -11.39 -3.76 3.59
N VAL A 64 -11.33 -4.01 2.28
CA VAL A 64 -12.57 -4.07 1.47
C VAL A 64 -13.36 -5.32 1.82
N SER A 65 -14.67 -5.19 1.87
CA SER A 65 -15.65 -6.20 2.23
C SER A 65 -16.95 -5.90 1.48
N LYS A 66 -17.90 -6.83 1.48
CA LYS A 66 -19.17 -6.62 0.79
C LYS A 66 -19.90 -5.36 1.26
N GLN A 67 -19.75 -5.00 2.54
CA GLN A 67 -20.42 -3.86 3.16
C GLN A 67 -19.88 -2.48 2.72
N ASN A 68 -18.61 -2.39 2.31
CA ASN A 68 -17.97 -1.13 1.93
C ASN A 68 -17.46 -1.12 0.47
N ALA A 69 -17.70 -2.19 -0.29
CA ALA A 69 -17.26 -2.33 -1.67
C ALA A 69 -17.73 -1.17 -2.55
N ASP A 70 -19.01 -0.82 -2.50
CA ASP A 70 -19.58 0.25 -3.34
C ASP A 70 -18.96 1.61 -3.08
N LEU A 71 -18.67 1.91 -1.81
CA LEU A 71 -17.98 3.15 -1.42
C LEU A 71 -16.58 3.19 -2.05
N TYR A 72 -15.84 2.09 -1.96
CA TYR A 72 -14.50 2.01 -2.54
C TYR A 72 -14.52 2.03 -4.06
N LEU A 73 -15.45 1.35 -4.72
CA LEU A 73 -15.59 1.37 -6.18
C LEU A 73 -15.92 2.78 -6.69
N LYS A 74 -16.82 3.51 -6.02
CA LYS A 74 -17.11 4.92 -6.33
C LYS A 74 -15.85 5.80 -6.20
N PHE A 75 -15.08 5.62 -5.13
CA PHE A 75 -13.82 6.31 -4.94
C PHE A 75 -12.80 5.98 -6.03
N MET A 76 -12.63 4.69 -6.36
CA MET A 76 -11.73 4.23 -7.41
C MET A 76 -12.09 4.80 -8.78
N HIS A 77 -13.39 4.90 -9.10
CA HIS A 77 -13.86 5.55 -10.32
C HIS A 77 -13.50 7.04 -10.34
N LYS A 78 -13.72 7.77 -9.23
CA LYS A 78 -13.29 9.17 -9.09
C LYS A 78 -11.78 9.30 -9.29
N ALA A 79 -11.00 8.47 -8.60
CA ALA A 79 -9.54 8.50 -8.63
C ALA A 79 -9.00 8.22 -10.03
N LYS A 80 -9.56 7.22 -10.73
CA LYS A 80 -9.23 6.90 -12.12
C LYS A 80 -9.48 8.08 -13.05
N ALA A 81 -10.68 8.68 -13.00
CA ALA A 81 -11.03 9.82 -13.84
C ALA A 81 -10.08 11.01 -13.61
N TYR A 82 -9.77 11.28 -12.33
CA TYR A 82 -8.86 12.35 -11.95
C TYR A 82 -7.44 12.12 -12.48
N ILE A 83 -6.88 10.92 -12.32
CA ILE A 83 -5.54 10.59 -12.84
C ILE A 83 -5.49 10.68 -14.37
N LEU A 84 -6.53 10.23 -15.07
CA LEU A 84 -6.62 10.32 -16.53
C LEU A 84 -6.67 11.77 -17.03
N SER A 85 -7.23 12.68 -16.23
CA SER A 85 -7.30 14.11 -16.56
C SER A 85 -5.98 14.87 -16.33
N PHE A 86 -5.00 14.27 -15.67
CA PHE A 86 -3.78 14.98 -15.29
C PHE A 86 -2.86 15.32 -16.45
N LYS A 87 -2.23 16.49 -16.33
CA LYS A 87 -1.24 17.02 -17.27
C LYS A 87 -0.01 17.48 -16.51
N GLU A 88 1.15 17.49 -17.17
CA GLU A 88 2.42 17.93 -16.56
C GLU A 88 2.42 19.45 -16.24
N SER A 89 1.67 20.23 -17.03
CA SER A 89 1.45 21.66 -16.82
C SER A 89 0.13 22.08 -17.48
N ARG A 90 -0.28 23.35 -17.35
CA ARG A 90 -1.56 23.85 -17.90
C ARG A 90 -1.75 23.58 -19.40
N SER A 91 -0.67 23.70 -20.18
CA SER A 91 -0.62 23.43 -21.62
C SER A 91 0.22 22.19 -21.97
N GLY A 92 0.62 21.42 -20.95
CA GLY A 92 1.49 20.25 -21.12
C GLY A 92 0.76 19.01 -21.61
N LEU A 93 1.54 17.99 -21.91
CA LEU A 93 1.04 16.66 -22.28
C LEU A 93 0.28 16.03 -21.11
N PRO A 94 -0.70 15.14 -21.41
CA PRO A 94 -1.26 14.24 -20.42
C PRO A 94 -0.16 13.51 -19.64
N ILE A 95 -0.34 13.33 -18.34
CA ILE A 95 0.70 12.78 -17.46
C ILE A 95 1.15 11.38 -17.90
N LEU A 96 0.24 10.62 -18.52
CA LEU A 96 0.49 9.26 -19.02
C LEU A 96 1.36 9.23 -20.29
N GLU A 97 1.45 10.35 -21.01
CA GLU A 97 2.33 10.52 -22.18
C GLU A 97 3.69 11.12 -21.79
N SER A 98 3.78 11.71 -20.59
CA SER A 98 5.01 12.32 -20.08
C SER A 98 6.05 11.29 -19.59
N ARG A 99 7.27 11.76 -19.30
CA ARG A 99 8.32 10.96 -18.64
C ARG A 99 7.96 10.58 -17.19
N ARG A 100 6.98 11.25 -16.57
CA ARG A 100 6.54 11.03 -15.18
C ARG A 100 5.40 10.02 -15.07
N LYS A 101 5.02 9.35 -16.16
CA LYS A 101 3.86 8.46 -16.24
C LYS A 101 3.87 7.27 -15.29
N THR A 102 5.04 6.74 -14.90
CA THR A 102 5.17 5.42 -14.27
C THR A 102 4.34 5.27 -12.99
N GLY A 103 4.43 6.24 -12.07
CA GLY A 103 3.67 6.16 -10.81
C GLY A 103 2.16 6.23 -11.02
N PHE A 104 1.71 7.10 -11.92
CA PHE A 104 0.29 7.28 -12.25
C PHE A 104 -0.29 6.08 -13.01
N LEU A 105 0.47 5.52 -13.95
CA LEU A 105 0.12 4.28 -14.63
C LEU A 105 0.02 3.12 -13.63
N GLY A 106 0.95 3.06 -12.67
CA GLY A 106 0.90 2.10 -11.56
C GLY A 106 -0.40 2.20 -10.78
N PHE A 107 -0.83 3.41 -10.39
CA PHE A 107 -2.12 3.60 -9.72
C PHE A 107 -3.30 3.13 -10.57
N LEU A 108 -3.32 3.43 -11.87
CA LEU A 108 -4.41 2.98 -12.76
C LEU A 108 -4.47 1.45 -12.87
N ILE A 109 -3.32 0.78 -12.92
CA ILE A 109 -3.24 -0.68 -12.88
C ILE A 109 -3.77 -1.21 -11.55
N CYS A 110 -3.33 -0.64 -10.42
CA CYS A 110 -3.82 -1.01 -9.09
C CYS A 110 -5.33 -0.83 -8.94
N ILE A 111 -5.88 0.27 -9.47
CA ILE A 111 -7.34 0.52 -9.50
C ILE A 111 -8.06 -0.59 -10.27
N LYS A 112 -7.60 -0.92 -11.47
CA LYS A 112 -8.20 -1.99 -12.29
C LYS A 112 -8.11 -3.35 -11.61
N SER A 113 -6.97 -3.66 -10.99
CA SER A 113 -6.78 -4.89 -10.22
C SER A 113 -7.69 -4.94 -8.99
N PHE A 114 -7.86 -3.82 -8.29
CA PHE A 114 -8.78 -3.70 -7.17
C PHE A 114 -10.23 -3.97 -7.59
N GLU A 115 -10.70 -3.35 -8.68
CA GLU A 115 -12.04 -3.59 -9.24
C GLU A 115 -12.26 -5.08 -9.55
N ALA A 116 -11.25 -5.74 -10.14
CA ALA A 116 -11.30 -7.17 -10.45
C ALA A 116 -11.34 -8.05 -9.19
N ILE A 117 -10.53 -7.73 -8.16
CA ILE A 117 -10.53 -8.44 -6.87
C ILE A 117 -11.89 -8.33 -6.21
N VAL A 118 -12.45 -7.12 -6.12
CA VAL A 118 -13.76 -6.89 -5.50
C VAL A 118 -14.84 -7.67 -6.24
N LYS A 119 -14.89 -7.55 -7.58
CA LYS A 119 -15.87 -8.26 -8.40
C LYS A 119 -15.81 -9.77 -8.22
N LYS A 120 -14.61 -10.35 -8.22
CA LYS A 120 -14.41 -11.80 -8.22
C LYS A 120 -14.50 -12.43 -6.83
N MET A 121 -13.90 -11.80 -5.82
CA MET A 121 -13.67 -12.43 -4.52
C MET A 121 -14.60 -11.92 -3.40
N ILE A 122 -15.22 -10.76 -3.58
CA ILE A 122 -16.01 -10.07 -2.53
C ILE A 122 -17.49 -9.93 -2.91
N SER A 123 -17.77 -9.56 -4.16
CA SER A 123 -19.13 -9.21 -4.62
C SER A 123 -19.77 -10.26 -5.53
N SER A 124 -19.17 -11.44 -5.68
CA SER A 124 -19.80 -12.57 -6.39
C SER A 124 -21.00 -13.12 -5.61
N GLU A 125 -21.86 -13.88 -6.30
CA GLU A 125 -23.02 -14.56 -5.69
C GLU A 125 -22.58 -15.49 -4.54
N CYS A 126 -21.47 -16.20 -4.75
CA CYS A 126 -20.74 -16.97 -3.75
C CYS A 126 -19.36 -16.33 -3.51
N PRO A 127 -19.20 -15.43 -2.52
CA PRO A 127 -17.94 -14.74 -2.27
C PRO A 127 -16.89 -15.68 -1.67
N ASP A 128 -15.69 -15.67 -2.25
CA ASP A 128 -14.54 -16.44 -1.75
C ASP A 128 -14.05 -15.90 -0.39
N LEU A 129 -14.22 -14.59 -0.15
CA LEU A 129 -13.67 -13.89 1.00
C LEU A 129 -14.68 -12.94 1.65
N ILE A 130 -14.66 -12.90 2.99
CA ILE A 130 -15.45 -11.94 3.77
C ILE A 130 -14.89 -10.51 3.59
N TYR A 131 -13.56 -10.40 3.51
CA TYR A 131 -12.85 -9.16 3.26
C TYR A 131 -11.49 -9.43 2.61
N PHE A 132 -10.92 -8.42 1.95
CA PHE A 132 -9.59 -8.48 1.34
C PHE A 132 -8.71 -7.31 1.83
N PRO A 133 -7.64 -7.59 2.59
CA PRO A 133 -6.66 -6.56 2.97
C PRO A 133 -5.62 -6.38 1.86
N LEU A 134 -5.61 -5.21 1.21
CA LEU A 134 -4.73 -4.95 0.06
C LEU A 134 -3.24 -4.96 0.44
N TYR A 135 -2.92 -4.74 1.72
CA TYR A 135 -1.54 -4.88 2.21
C TYR A 135 -0.94 -6.27 1.92
N LYS A 136 -1.76 -7.33 1.85
CA LYS A 136 -1.29 -8.71 1.58
C LYS A 136 -0.72 -8.92 0.18
N VAL A 137 -1.06 -8.05 -0.77
CA VAL A 137 -0.52 -8.08 -2.13
C VAL A 137 0.55 -7.02 -2.37
N SER A 138 1.00 -6.34 -1.32
CA SER A 138 2.13 -5.42 -1.38
C SER A 138 3.46 -6.17 -1.38
N GLN A 139 4.47 -5.55 -2.00
CA GLN A 139 5.84 -6.08 -1.97
C GLN A 139 6.54 -5.87 -0.63
N ASP A 140 5.94 -5.14 0.33
CA ASP A 140 6.50 -4.89 1.66
C ASP A 140 6.90 -6.19 2.37
N HIS A 141 6.15 -7.27 2.14
CA HIS A 141 6.48 -8.59 2.69
C HIS A 141 7.84 -9.12 2.20
N VAL A 142 8.19 -8.85 0.94
CA VAL A 142 9.47 -9.22 0.35
C VAL A 142 10.58 -8.27 0.82
N GLU A 143 10.29 -6.97 0.96
CA GLU A 143 11.24 -6.00 1.51
C GLU A 143 11.60 -6.30 2.97
N LEU A 144 10.63 -6.75 3.78
CA LEU A 144 10.85 -7.24 5.15
C LEU A 144 11.73 -8.49 5.16
N LEU A 145 11.55 -9.40 4.19
CA LEU A 145 12.42 -10.57 4.05
C LEU A 145 13.86 -10.15 3.73
N PHE A 146 14.06 -9.22 2.80
CA PHE A 146 15.41 -8.72 2.49
C PHE A 146 16.07 -8.04 3.69
N SER A 147 15.29 -7.27 4.46
CA SER A 147 15.77 -6.66 5.71
C SER A 147 16.22 -7.72 6.72
N ALA A 148 15.46 -8.82 6.85
CA ALA A 148 15.83 -9.94 7.73
C ALA A 148 17.11 -10.66 7.25
N VAL A 149 17.30 -10.79 5.93
CA VAL A 149 18.52 -11.36 5.35
C VAL A 149 19.74 -10.47 5.63
N GLN A 150 19.61 -9.16 5.43
CA GLN A 150 20.70 -8.20 5.72
C GLN A 150 21.05 -8.21 7.21
N PHE A 151 20.06 -8.28 8.10
CA PHE A 151 20.28 -8.37 9.54
C PHE A 151 21.16 -9.57 9.94
N HIS A 152 21.04 -10.71 9.24
CA HIS A 152 21.91 -11.87 9.47
C HIS A 152 23.37 -11.64 9.04
N GLY A 153 23.63 -10.66 8.18
CA GLY A 153 24.98 -10.26 7.74
C GLY A 153 25.72 -9.37 8.74
N GLY A 154 25.07 -8.92 9.82
CA GLY A 154 25.67 -7.99 10.78
C GLY A 154 26.02 -6.67 10.10
N SER A 155 27.30 -6.30 10.08
CA SER A 155 27.79 -5.09 9.39
C SER A 155 27.89 -5.24 7.86
N ASN A 156 27.59 -6.42 7.30
CA ASN A 156 27.59 -6.64 5.86
C ASN A 156 26.19 -6.46 5.26
N ASP A 157 25.86 -5.23 4.85
CA ASP A 157 24.56 -4.88 4.26
C ASP A 157 24.38 -5.41 2.82
N ASN A 158 25.46 -5.89 2.17
CA ASN A 158 25.48 -6.36 0.79
C ASN A 158 25.97 -7.82 0.71
N PRO A 159 25.14 -8.80 1.13
CA PRO A 159 25.53 -10.19 1.11
C PRO A 159 25.75 -10.70 -0.32
N ASN A 160 26.80 -11.48 -0.53
CA ASN A 160 26.95 -12.24 -1.78
C ASN A 160 25.94 -13.40 -1.85
N ALA A 161 25.83 -14.05 -3.01
CA ALA A 161 24.86 -15.13 -3.22
C ALA A 161 25.00 -16.29 -2.20
N ARG A 162 26.22 -16.62 -1.75
CA ARG A 162 26.44 -17.68 -0.74
C ARG A 162 25.94 -17.25 0.64
N GLN A 163 26.21 -16.00 1.02
CA GLN A 163 25.74 -15.41 2.28
C GLN A 163 24.21 -15.30 2.29
N PHE A 164 23.62 -14.81 1.21
CA PHE A 164 22.16 -14.78 1.02
C PHE A 164 21.56 -16.19 1.19
N ARG A 165 22.09 -17.20 0.49
CA ARG A 165 21.62 -18.59 0.59
C ARG A 165 21.70 -19.13 2.01
N SER A 166 22.78 -18.83 2.73
CA SER A 166 22.97 -19.27 4.12
C SER A 166 21.96 -18.59 5.07
N ALA A 167 21.80 -17.26 4.97
CA ALA A 167 20.84 -16.51 5.76
C ALA A 167 19.39 -16.94 5.46
N TYR A 168 19.05 -17.13 4.19
CA TYR A 168 17.75 -17.60 3.76
C TYR A 168 17.41 -18.99 4.33
N ARG A 169 18.35 -19.95 4.25
CA ARG A 169 18.18 -21.27 4.88
C ARG A 169 17.92 -21.17 6.39
N LYS A 170 18.68 -20.30 7.08
CA LYS A 170 18.50 -20.08 8.52
C LYS A 170 17.13 -19.48 8.84
N LEU A 171 16.65 -18.54 8.03
CA LEU A 171 15.32 -17.94 8.19
C LEU A 171 14.21 -18.97 7.98
N LEU A 172 14.34 -19.87 6.99
CA LEU A 172 13.37 -20.95 6.76
C LEU A 172 13.29 -21.89 7.97
N VAL A 173 14.44 -22.40 8.44
CA VAL A 173 14.49 -23.30 9.60
C VAL A 173 13.96 -22.62 10.86
N ASN A 174 14.33 -21.37 11.14
CA ASN A 174 13.82 -20.64 12.29
C ASN A 174 12.31 -20.37 12.21
N ALA A 175 11.75 -20.21 11.01
CA ALA A 175 10.32 -20.05 10.83
C ALA A 175 9.56 -21.36 11.04
N GLU A 176 10.14 -22.49 10.62
CA GLU A 176 9.60 -23.84 10.89
C GLU A 176 9.65 -24.20 12.38
N ILE A 177 10.61 -23.68 13.14
CA ILE A 177 10.78 -23.93 14.58
C ILE A 177 9.79 -23.11 15.46
N LYS A 178 8.91 -22.27 14.89
CA LYS A 178 7.96 -21.48 15.68
C LYS A 178 6.92 -22.33 16.46
N CYS A 179 7.30 -22.62 17.70
CA CYS A 179 6.53 -22.99 18.90
C CYS A 179 5.70 -24.30 18.86
N THR A 180 6.37 -25.40 19.20
CA THR A 180 5.77 -26.37 20.12
C THR A 180 5.58 -25.71 21.49
N ALA A 181 4.36 -25.78 22.02
CA ALA A 181 3.91 -25.08 23.21
C ALA A 181 4.84 -25.28 24.43
N SER A 182 5.66 -24.27 24.80
CA SER A 182 6.30 -24.23 26.13
C SER A 182 7.01 -22.92 26.53
N ARG A 183 6.73 -21.73 25.95
CA ARG A 183 7.37 -20.50 26.47
C ARG A 183 6.59 -19.21 26.22
N ASN A 184 6.75 -18.27 27.15
CA ASN A 184 5.99 -17.05 27.45
C ASN A 184 5.81 -15.99 26.33
N CYS A 185 6.04 -16.30 25.06
CA CYS A 185 5.88 -15.35 23.95
C CYS A 185 4.82 -15.86 22.97
N ILE A 186 3.66 -15.20 22.95
CA ILE A 186 2.52 -15.54 22.09
C ILE A 186 2.62 -14.70 20.79
N PRO A 187 2.77 -15.31 19.60
CA PRO A 187 2.75 -14.59 18.32
C PRO A 187 1.35 -14.01 18.04
N LEU A 188 1.26 -12.74 17.69
CA LEU A 188 -0.03 -12.05 17.45
C LEU A 188 -0.72 -12.43 16.12
N THR A 189 0.01 -13.06 15.20
CA THR A 189 -0.55 -13.68 13.98
C THR A 189 0.34 -14.82 13.52
N ASP A 190 -0.28 -15.93 13.17
CA ASP A 190 0.38 -17.11 12.60
C ASP A 190 0.58 -16.90 11.09
N VAL A 191 1.82 -16.66 10.66
CA VAL A 191 2.16 -16.52 9.23
C VAL A 191 2.79 -17.83 8.79
N LYS A 192 1.98 -18.70 8.18
CA LYS A 192 2.48 -19.93 7.56
C LYS A 192 3.42 -19.57 6.41
N ILE A 193 4.68 -19.98 6.52
CA ILE A 193 5.58 -20.00 5.37
C ILE A 193 5.20 -21.22 4.53
N LEU A 194 5.03 -21.01 3.22
CA LEU A 194 4.85 -22.11 2.27
C LEU A 194 6.10 -23.00 2.31
N THR A 195 5.94 -24.22 2.81
CA THR A 195 6.95 -25.28 2.73
C THR A 195 7.04 -25.72 1.27
N VAL A 196 8.10 -25.31 0.58
CA VAL A 196 8.47 -25.89 -0.70
C VAL A 196 9.33 -27.12 -0.39
N SER A 197 8.77 -28.31 -0.65
CA SER A 197 9.53 -29.56 -0.55
C SER A 197 10.80 -29.45 -1.39
N SER A 198 11.95 -29.79 -0.81
CA SER A 198 13.24 -29.82 -1.49
C SER A 198 13.37 -30.99 -2.49
N SER A 199 12.28 -31.68 -2.82
CA SER A 199 12.24 -32.70 -3.86
C SER A 199 12.26 -32.06 -5.25
N VAL A 200 13.47 -31.72 -5.69
CA VAL A 200 13.91 -31.75 -7.10
C VAL A 200 15.09 -32.69 -7.17
#